data_AF-A0A4U1D3K5-F1
#
_entry.id   AF-A0A4U1D3K5-F1
#
_cell.length_a   1.000
_cell.length_b   1.000
_cell.length_c   1.000
_cell.angle_alpha   90.00
_cell.angle_beta   90.00
_cell.angle_gamma   90.00
#
_symmetry.space_group_name_H-M   'P 1'
#
loop_
_entity.id
_entity.type
_entity.pdbx_description
1 polymer ?
#
loop_
_entity_poly.entity_id
_entity_poly.type
_entity_poly.pdbx_seq_one_letter_code
_entity_poly.pdbx_strand_id
1 'polypeptide(L)'
;MKYPLFLFLLIFTLLLPSTSLAANTVERISGTSRYDTSVAVSQKGWPNGANNVVLAIGDNFPDALTGAPLANALNAPILLTQSSTIPVTTINEIKRLKATKVYILGGPLVISESVVKQLGDLGLTTERLAGNNRYETAVEISKEYAPNSDTAIITYGKNFPDSLSVASYAAENGIPIFLTDTSYLPDVTKEAIKKVKRTIVIGGELAISNNVFAELPNPTRISGDNRYHTSSNIVSSLYQTTNGQAVIATGTNFADALTGSVLAAKMNSPILLVQNNEIPAAISNLLMQKQEMKTFYILGGTTAVSQKVKSYLETDVYSMISTAKTLIGAPYAWGGTTPSGFDCSGFLNYVYSKHGVQLPRTTENIWFTGTSIITPQAGDVVFFETYKTGPSHAGIYIGNNQFIHASTSKGVTISNLADTYYKTRYLGSKSVINQRTYAGF
;
A
#
# COMPACT_ATOMS: atom_id res chain seq x y z
N MET A 1 49.96 -63.17 -5.83
CA MET A 1 49.63 -61.86 -6.44
C MET A 1 48.27 -61.42 -5.89
N LYS A 2 48.22 -60.23 -5.28
CA LYS A 2 47.05 -59.66 -4.57
C LYS A 2 46.43 -58.58 -5.47
N TYR A 3 45.11 -58.60 -5.66
CA TYR A 3 44.36 -57.47 -6.25
C TYR A 3 43.75 -56.63 -5.11
N PRO A 4 43.79 -55.28 -5.16
CA PRO A 4 43.15 -54.46 -4.14
C PRO A 4 41.67 -54.26 -4.47
N LEU A 5 40.85 -54.36 -3.43
CA LEU A 5 39.41 -54.10 -3.43
C LEU A 5 39.19 -52.57 -3.45
N PHE A 6 38.68 -52.03 -4.56
CA PHE A 6 38.27 -50.62 -4.63
C PHE A 6 36.91 -50.46 -3.95
N LEU A 7 36.90 -49.86 -2.75
CA LEU A 7 35.70 -49.47 -2.03
C LEU A 7 35.17 -48.17 -2.64
N PHE A 8 34.13 -48.25 -3.48
CA PHE A 8 33.40 -47.07 -3.96
C PHE A 8 32.53 -46.53 -2.80
N LEU A 9 33.01 -45.46 -2.14
CA LEU A 9 32.21 -44.73 -1.16
C LEU A 9 31.20 -43.86 -1.93
N LEU A 10 29.97 -44.35 -2.05
CA LEU A 10 28.85 -43.58 -2.60
C LEU A 10 28.49 -42.48 -1.59
N ILE A 11 29.02 -41.27 -1.78
CA ILE A 11 28.62 -40.10 -0.99
C ILE A 11 27.19 -39.74 -1.44
N PHE A 12 26.21 -40.19 -0.68
CA PHE A 12 24.84 -39.71 -0.78
C PHE A 12 24.82 -38.28 -0.20
N THR A 13 24.99 -37.27 -1.04
CA THR A 13 24.65 -35.90 -0.67
C THR A 13 23.15 -35.87 -0.44
N LEU A 14 22.72 -35.87 0.82
CA LEU A 14 21.37 -35.44 1.17
C LEU A 14 21.24 -33.98 0.71
N LEU A 15 20.72 -33.78 -0.50
CA LEU A 15 20.08 -32.53 -0.90
C LEU A 15 18.88 -32.37 0.03
N LEU A 16 19.10 -31.74 1.19
CA LEU A 16 18.01 -31.17 1.96
C LEU A 16 17.26 -30.25 0.98
N PRO A 17 15.95 -30.44 0.76
CA PRO A 17 15.20 -29.51 -0.06
C PRO A 17 15.41 -28.14 0.57
N SER A 18 16.02 -27.22 -0.19
CA SER A 18 16.02 -25.82 0.19
C SER A 18 14.57 -25.41 0.22
N THR A 19 13.98 -25.37 1.42
CA THR A 19 12.68 -24.78 1.63
C THR A 19 12.85 -23.30 1.33
N SER A 20 12.63 -22.91 0.07
CA SER A 20 12.34 -21.54 -0.31
C SER A 20 11.12 -21.14 0.51
N LEU A 21 11.34 -20.34 1.56
CA LEU A 21 10.24 -19.77 2.33
C LEU A 21 9.63 -18.63 1.51
N ALA A 22 8.29 -18.64 1.45
CA ALA A 22 7.47 -17.87 0.54
C ALA A 22 7.75 -16.37 0.63
N ALA A 23 8.34 -15.80 -0.44
CA ALA A 23 8.29 -14.38 -0.69
C ALA A 23 6.82 -13.91 -0.68
N ASN A 24 6.58 -12.68 -0.22
CA ASN A 24 5.26 -12.08 -0.36
C ASN A 24 4.86 -12.08 -1.85
N THR A 25 3.60 -12.40 -2.13
CA THR A 25 3.06 -12.33 -3.49
C THR A 25 2.74 -10.88 -3.79
N VAL A 26 3.43 -10.27 -4.76
CA VAL A 26 3.18 -8.88 -5.15
C VAL A 26 2.81 -8.80 -6.61
N GLU A 27 1.55 -8.47 -6.88
CA GLU A 27 1.01 -8.28 -8.22
C GLU A 27 0.86 -6.79 -8.51
N ARG A 28 1.24 -6.34 -9.72
CA ARG A 28 0.97 -4.97 -10.17
C ARG A 28 -0.20 -4.98 -11.14
N ILE A 29 -1.21 -4.16 -10.84
CA ILE A 29 -2.38 -3.93 -11.68
C ILE A 29 -2.27 -2.51 -12.23
N SER A 30 -1.89 -2.40 -13.48
CA SER A 30 -1.59 -1.11 -14.11
C SER A 30 -1.76 -1.14 -15.62
N GLY A 31 -2.08 0.02 -16.19
CA GLY A 31 -1.94 0.27 -17.62
C GLY A 31 -1.02 1.45 -17.90
N THR A 32 -0.90 1.83 -19.18
CA THR A 32 -0.07 2.97 -19.62
C THR A 32 -0.64 4.32 -19.20
N SER A 33 -1.94 4.38 -18.91
CA SER A 33 -2.63 5.56 -18.39
C SER A 33 -3.54 5.21 -17.20
N ARG A 34 -4.15 6.23 -16.57
CA ARG A 34 -5.18 6.03 -15.54
C ARG A 34 -6.42 5.30 -16.07
N TYR A 35 -6.76 5.53 -17.34
CA TYR A 35 -7.86 4.86 -18.01
C TYR A 35 -7.55 3.38 -18.17
N ASP A 36 -6.36 3.04 -18.66
CA ASP A 36 -5.92 1.65 -18.81
C ASP A 36 -5.72 0.95 -17.46
N THR A 37 -5.31 1.69 -16.42
CA THR A 37 -5.25 1.15 -15.05
C THR A 37 -6.64 0.82 -14.52
N SER A 38 -7.65 1.67 -14.76
CA SER A 38 -9.05 1.37 -14.40
C SER A 38 -9.57 0.13 -15.13
N VAL A 39 -9.17 -0.07 -16.38
CA VAL A 39 -9.49 -1.28 -17.17
C VAL A 39 -8.80 -2.51 -16.59
N ALA A 40 -7.51 -2.43 -16.22
CA ALA A 40 -6.80 -3.55 -15.59
C ALA A 40 -7.42 -3.97 -14.26
N VAL A 41 -7.84 -3.00 -13.43
CA VAL A 41 -8.60 -3.25 -12.20
C VAL A 41 -9.93 -3.94 -12.51
N SER A 42 -10.65 -3.47 -13.52
CA SER A 42 -11.91 -4.08 -13.98
C SER A 42 -11.72 -5.54 -14.43
N GLN A 43 -10.68 -5.82 -15.22
CA GLN A 43 -10.38 -7.18 -15.68
C GLN A 43 -10.03 -8.12 -14.55
N LYS A 44 -9.34 -7.63 -13.51
CA LYS A 44 -9.03 -8.41 -12.31
C LYS A 44 -10.27 -8.73 -11.48
N GLY A 45 -11.11 -7.72 -11.21
CA GLY A 45 -12.27 -7.87 -10.32
C GLY A 45 -13.50 -8.50 -10.99
N TRP A 46 -13.65 -8.33 -12.30
CA TRP A 46 -14.82 -8.74 -13.08
C TRP A 46 -14.43 -9.52 -14.34
N PRO A 47 -13.70 -10.65 -14.22
CA PRO A 47 -13.26 -11.44 -15.37
C PRO A 47 -14.46 -11.98 -16.18
N ASN A 48 -15.58 -12.27 -15.52
CA ASN A 48 -16.78 -12.85 -16.12
C ASN A 48 -17.81 -11.80 -16.58
N GLY A 49 -17.51 -10.51 -16.46
CA GLY A 49 -18.40 -9.40 -16.81
C GLY A 49 -19.12 -8.76 -15.61
N ALA A 50 -19.82 -7.67 -15.90
CA ALA A 50 -20.62 -6.90 -14.95
C ALA A 50 -21.76 -6.20 -15.71
N ASN A 51 -23.00 -6.33 -15.21
CA ASN A 51 -24.17 -5.69 -15.83
C ASN A 51 -24.13 -4.16 -15.67
N ASN A 52 -23.50 -3.69 -14.61
CA ASN A 52 -23.40 -2.28 -14.26
C ASN A 52 -21.94 -1.81 -14.38
N VAL A 53 -21.75 -0.56 -14.77
CA VAL A 53 -20.48 0.18 -14.69
C VAL A 53 -20.73 1.49 -13.97
N VAL A 54 -19.82 1.88 -13.09
CA VAL A 54 -19.77 3.25 -12.56
C VAL A 54 -18.74 4.02 -13.36
N LEU A 55 -19.15 5.13 -13.97
CA LEU A 55 -18.29 5.98 -14.78
C LEU A 55 -17.96 7.25 -14.01
N ALA A 56 -16.67 7.43 -13.74
CA ALA A 56 -16.11 8.66 -13.18
C ALA A 56 -15.19 9.31 -14.22
N ILE A 57 -14.99 10.60 -14.07
CA ILE A 57 -14.06 11.38 -14.88
C ILE A 57 -12.59 11.00 -14.50
N GLY A 58 -11.61 11.29 -15.36
CA GLY A 58 -10.20 10.85 -15.18
C GLY A 58 -9.22 11.90 -14.65
N ASP A 59 -9.41 13.19 -14.96
CA ASP A 59 -8.62 14.37 -14.51
C ASP A 59 -8.85 14.99 -13.08
N ASN A 60 -10.00 15.62 -12.73
CA ASN A 60 -10.34 16.16 -11.39
C ASN A 60 -11.68 15.61 -10.79
N PHE A 61 -11.65 14.93 -9.63
CA PHE A 61 -12.77 14.12 -9.08
C PHE A 61 -13.29 14.50 -7.70
N PRO A 62 -13.82 15.70 -7.50
CA PRO A 62 -14.49 15.95 -6.24
C PRO A 62 -15.74 15.04 -6.06
N ASP A 63 -16.41 14.72 -7.16
CA ASP A 63 -17.65 13.92 -7.21
C ASP A 63 -17.41 12.41 -7.13
N ALA A 64 -16.19 11.98 -7.50
CA ALA A 64 -15.68 10.60 -7.51
C ALA A 64 -15.62 9.90 -6.14
N LEU A 65 -15.28 10.68 -5.11
CA LEU A 65 -14.66 10.17 -3.89
C LEU A 65 -15.55 9.24 -3.08
N THR A 66 -16.87 9.36 -3.25
CA THR A 66 -17.89 8.59 -2.52
C THR A 66 -18.52 7.50 -3.38
N GLY A 67 -17.99 7.26 -4.58
CA GLY A 67 -18.52 6.30 -5.55
C GLY A 67 -18.19 4.83 -5.27
N ALA A 68 -17.15 4.55 -4.48
CA ALA A 68 -16.71 3.17 -4.23
C ALA A 68 -17.78 2.29 -3.55
N PRO A 69 -18.52 2.76 -2.53
CA PRO A 69 -19.57 1.97 -1.93
C PRO A 69 -20.75 1.69 -2.86
N LEU A 70 -21.14 2.67 -3.69
CA LEU A 70 -22.13 2.46 -4.74
C LEU A 70 -21.66 1.39 -5.73
N ALA A 71 -20.43 1.51 -6.24
CA ALA A 71 -19.87 0.57 -7.19
C ALA A 71 -19.83 -0.87 -6.62
N ASN A 72 -19.47 -1.03 -5.35
CA ASN A 72 -19.49 -2.33 -4.69
C ASN A 72 -20.93 -2.87 -4.52
N ALA A 73 -21.88 -2.04 -4.09
CA ALA A 73 -23.30 -2.42 -3.97
C ALA A 73 -23.91 -2.88 -5.30
N LEU A 74 -23.47 -2.28 -6.41
CA LEU A 74 -23.88 -2.64 -7.78
C LEU A 74 -23.09 -3.82 -8.37
N ASN A 75 -22.09 -4.36 -7.65
CA ASN A 75 -21.08 -5.28 -8.15
C ASN A 75 -20.49 -4.81 -9.50
N ALA A 76 -20.09 -3.54 -9.56
CA ALA A 76 -19.66 -2.84 -10.77
C ALA A 76 -18.21 -2.32 -10.63
N PRO A 77 -17.38 -2.37 -11.68
CA PRO A 77 -16.13 -1.62 -11.70
C PRO A 77 -16.39 -0.12 -11.80
N ILE A 78 -15.45 0.68 -11.27
CA ILE A 78 -15.32 2.09 -11.62
C ILE A 78 -14.39 2.20 -12.82
N LEU A 79 -14.90 2.70 -13.94
CA LEU A 79 -14.12 3.04 -15.12
C LEU A 79 -13.99 4.56 -15.27
N LEU A 80 -12.96 5.00 -15.97
CA LEU A 80 -12.65 6.42 -16.13
C LEU A 80 -12.97 6.93 -17.54
N THR A 81 -13.45 8.17 -17.63
CA THR A 81 -13.72 8.91 -18.88
C THR A 81 -13.02 10.26 -18.91
N GLN A 82 -12.87 10.89 -20.08
CA GLN A 82 -12.59 12.32 -20.18
C GLN A 82 -13.91 13.11 -20.12
N SER A 83 -13.83 14.43 -19.97
CA SER A 83 -15.02 15.27 -19.74
C SER A 83 -16.03 15.21 -20.89
N SER A 84 -15.55 15.15 -22.13
CA SER A 84 -16.40 15.15 -23.33
C SER A 84 -16.26 13.90 -24.21
N THR A 85 -15.38 12.97 -23.85
CA THR A 85 -15.13 11.78 -24.67
C THR A 85 -14.77 10.57 -23.82
N ILE A 86 -15.21 9.39 -24.25
CA ILE A 86 -14.87 8.13 -23.59
C ILE A 86 -13.65 7.55 -24.30
N PRO A 87 -12.53 7.33 -23.61
CA PRO A 87 -11.38 6.66 -24.21
C PRO A 87 -11.76 5.30 -24.79
N VAL A 88 -11.17 4.95 -25.94
CA VAL A 88 -11.46 3.67 -26.63
C VAL A 88 -11.21 2.46 -25.72
N THR A 89 -10.19 2.53 -24.86
CA THR A 89 -9.91 1.49 -23.84
C THR A 89 -11.09 1.28 -22.90
N THR A 90 -11.72 2.36 -22.43
CA THR A 90 -12.92 2.33 -21.58
C THR A 90 -14.12 1.78 -22.34
N ILE A 91 -14.34 2.20 -23.60
CA ILE A 91 -15.42 1.67 -24.45
C ILE A 91 -15.28 0.15 -24.63
N ASN A 92 -14.07 -0.32 -24.93
CA ASN A 92 -13.80 -1.74 -25.14
C ASN A 92 -14.01 -2.54 -23.85
N GLU A 93 -13.64 -1.99 -22.70
CA GLU A 93 -13.86 -2.64 -21.41
C GLU A 93 -15.35 -2.71 -21.05
N ILE A 94 -16.13 -1.65 -21.30
CA ILE A 94 -17.60 -1.68 -21.14
C ILE A 94 -18.22 -2.81 -21.97
N LYS A 95 -17.76 -2.98 -23.23
CA LYS A 95 -18.19 -4.09 -24.10
C LYS A 95 -17.76 -5.45 -23.58
N ARG A 96 -16.51 -5.60 -23.12
CA ARG A 96 -15.98 -6.85 -22.53
C ARG A 96 -16.80 -7.27 -21.32
N LEU A 97 -17.19 -6.30 -20.49
CA LEU A 97 -18.03 -6.50 -19.32
C LEU A 97 -19.45 -6.93 -19.66
N LYS A 98 -19.90 -6.69 -20.90
CA LYS A 98 -21.31 -6.84 -21.33
C LYS A 98 -22.25 -6.00 -20.48
N ALA A 99 -21.81 -4.81 -20.09
CA ALA A 99 -22.62 -3.91 -19.29
C ALA A 99 -23.85 -3.45 -20.08
N THR A 100 -24.95 -3.21 -19.36
CA THR A 100 -26.22 -2.71 -19.92
C THR A 100 -26.62 -1.37 -19.30
N LYS A 101 -26.09 -1.05 -18.10
CA LYS A 101 -26.34 0.20 -17.39
C LYS A 101 -25.04 0.86 -16.94
N VAL A 102 -24.96 2.17 -17.09
CA VAL A 102 -23.84 3.01 -16.64
C VAL A 102 -24.33 4.09 -15.68
N TYR A 103 -23.79 4.10 -14.47
CA TYR A 103 -24.01 5.15 -13.48
C TYR A 103 -22.91 6.20 -13.60
N ILE A 104 -23.28 7.44 -13.91
CA ILE A 104 -22.35 8.53 -14.16
C ILE A 104 -22.23 9.37 -12.89
N LEU A 105 -21.02 9.49 -12.34
CA LEU A 105 -20.76 10.28 -11.14
C LEU A 105 -20.25 11.68 -11.50
N GLY A 106 -21.09 12.68 -11.25
CA GLY A 106 -20.77 14.09 -11.50
C GLY A 106 -21.67 14.75 -12.55
N GLY A 107 -21.78 16.07 -12.43
CA GLY A 107 -22.70 16.86 -13.25
C GLY A 107 -22.24 17.03 -14.71
N PRO A 108 -23.09 17.61 -15.58
CA PRO A 108 -22.79 17.85 -17.00
C PRO A 108 -21.55 18.71 -17.27
N LEU A 109 -21.14 19.57 -16.33
CA LEU A 109 -19.92 20.37 -16.45
C LEU A 109 -18.64 19.55 -16.24
N VAL A 110 -18.78 18.38 -15.62
CA VAL A 110 -17.68 17.49 -15.25
C VAL A 110 -17.61 16.32 -16.24
N ILE A 111 -18.74 15.68 -16.51
CA ILE A 111 -18.94 14.66 -17.56
C ILE A 111 -20.09 15.13 -18.44
N SER A 112 -19.79 15.62 -19.63
CA SER A 112 -20.75 16.28 -20.50
C SER A 112 -21.77 15.32 -21.13
N GLU A 113 -22.81 15.90 -21.71
CA GLU A 113 -23.82 15.16 -22.46
C GLU A 113 -23.27 14.44 -23.71
N SER A 114 -22.08 14.82 -24.21
CA SER A 114 -21.45 14.08 -25.30
C SER A 114 -20.98 12.70 -24.85
N VAL A 115 -20.60 12.52 -23.57
CA VAL A 115 -20.31 11.21 -22.99
C VAL A 115 -21.59 10.38 -22.85
N VAL A 116 -22.67 10.99 -22.36
CA VAL A 116 -23.99 10.33 -22.27
C VAL A 116 -24.45 9.85 -23.63
N LYS A 117 -24.32 10.69 -24.66
CA LYS A 117 -24.63 10.32 -26.04
C LYS A 117 -23.78 9.15 -26.53
N GLN A 118 -22.46 9.15 -26.28
CA GLN A 118 -21.58 8.03 -26.65
C GLN A 118 -22.01 6.72 -25.99
N LEU A 119 -22.44 6.75 -24.72
CA LEU A 119 -22.97 5.56 -24.04
C LEU A 119 -24.30 5.10 -24.66
N GLY A 120 -25.19 6.03 -24.99
CA GLY A 120 -26.45 5.74 -25.69
C GLY A 120 -26.24 5.13 -27.08
N ASP A 121 -25.28 5.65 -27.85
CA ASP A 121 -24.89 5.11 -29.16
C ASP A 121 -24.32 3.67 -29.04
N LEU A 122 -23.83 3.27 -27.86
CA LEU A 122 -23.42 1.90 -27.53
C LEU A 122 -24.57 1.00 -27.05
N GLY A 123 -25.79 1.52 -26.96
CA GLY A 123 -26.98 0.80 -26.50
C GLY A 123 -27.10 0.69 -24.98
N LEU A 124 -26.38 1.53 -24.21
CA LEU A 124 -26.38 1.50 -22.75
C LEU A 124 -27.45 2.43 -22.18
N THR A 125 -28.11 1.97 -21.11
CA THR A 125 -28.89 2.86 -20.26
C THR A 125 -27.96 3.66 -19.36
N THR A 126 -28.29 4.91 -19.09
CA THR A 126 -27.46 5.78 -18.23
C THR A 126 -28.28 6.37 -17.11
N GLU A 127 -27.64 6.51 -15.94
CA GLU A 127 -28.20 7.19 -14.78
C GLU A 127 -27.13 8.12 -14.22
N ARG A 128 -27.44 9.41 -14.13
CA ARG A 128 -26.49 10.41 -13.62
C ARG A 128 -26.79 10.70 -12.16
N LEU A 129 -25.80 10.49 -11.30
CA LEU A 129 -25.84 10.82 -9.88
C LEU A 129 -24.96 12.05 -9.66
N ALA A 130 -25.60 13.21 -9.49
CA ALA A 130 -24.93 14.49 -9.37
C ALA A 130 -25.78 15.52 -8.65
N GLY A 131 -25.14 16.37 -7.86
CA GLY A 131 -25.70 17.62 -7.34
C GLY A 131 -24.96 18.84 -7.88
N ASN A 132 -25.27 20.03 -7.33
CA ASN A 132 -24.61 21.27 -7.74
C ASN A 132 -23.14 21.35 -7.31
N ASN A 133 -22.74 20.52 -6.35
CA ASN A 133 -21.40 20.42 -5.81
C ASN A 133 -21.16 19.01 -5.27
N ARG A 134 -19.92 18.75 -4.86
CA ARG A 134 -19.47 17.45 -4.33
C ARG A 134 -20.23 16.96 -3.09
N TYR A 135 -20.72 17.87 -2.26
CA TYR A 135 -21.47 17.52 -1.05
C TYR A 135 -22.84 16.97 -1.43
N GLU A 136 -23.54 17.66 -2.34
CA GLU A 136 -24.80 17.19 -2.90
C GLU A 136 -24.64 15.91 -3.73
N THR A 137 -23.58 15.81 -4.55
CA THR A 137 -23.30 14.58 -5.30
C THR A 137 -23.09 13.37 -4.38
N ALA A 138 -22.38 13.54 -3.25
CA ALA A 138 -22.24 12.47 -2.27
C ALA A 138 -23.59 12.02 -1.69
N VAL A 139 -24.51 12.96 -1.46
CA VAL A 139 -25.88 12.68 -1.01
C VAL A 139 -26.67 11.94 -2.08
N GLU A 140 -26.65 12.36 -3.34
CA GLU A 140 -27.32 11.66 -4.43
C GLU A 140 -26.78 10.23 -4.62
N ILE A 141 -25.45 10.05 -4.53
CA ILE A 141 -24.83 8.72 -4.56
C ILE A 141 -25.35 7.84 -3.41
N SER A 142 -25.47 8.37 -2.19
CA SER A 142 -25.91 7.61 -1.02
C SER A 142 -27.36 7.11 -1.12
N LYS A 143 -28.25 7.89 -1.76
CA LYS A 143 -29.67 7.55 -1.90
C LYS A 143 -29.87 6.28 -2.72
N GLU A 144 -28.97 6.01 -3.67
CA GLU A 144 -29.07 4.89 -4.60
C GLU A 144 -28.81 3.52 -3.95
N TYR A 145 -27.96 3.44 -2.91
CA TYR A 145 -27.58 2.15 -2.31
C TYR A 145 -27.74 2.06 -0.79
N ALA A 146 -27.71 3.17 -0.06
CA ALA A 146 -27.74 3.17 1.40
C ALA A 146 -28.62 4.29 2.00
N PRO A 147 -29.88 4.46 1.57
CA PRO A 147 -30.75 5.56 2.03
C PRO A 147 -31.12 5.48 3.53
N ASN A 148 -30.91 4.33 4.17
CA ASN A 148 -31.29 4.07 5.57
C ASN A 148 -30.12 3.53 6.40
N SER A 149 -28.87 3.88 6.06
CA SER A 149 -27.72 3.41 6.82
C SER A 149 -27.71 3.95 8.27
N ASP A 150 -27.51 3.05 9.24
CA ASP A 150 -27.32 3.40 10.65
C ASP A 150 -25.96 4.06 10.92
N THR A 151 -25.00 3.90 10.02
CA THR A 151 -23.62 4.43 10.15
C THR A 151 -23.26 5.27 8.94
N ALA A 152 -22.50 6.35 9.13
CA ALA A 152 -21.93 7.09 8.02
C ALA A 152 -20.46 7.41 8.27
N ILE A 153 -19.69 7.48 7.19
CA ILE A 153 -18.31 7.96 7.22
C ILE A 153 -18.30 9.41 6.76
N ILE A 154 -17.64 10.28 7.51
CA ILE A 154 -17.52 11.72 7.21
C ILE A 154 -16.07 12.03 6.89
N THR A 155 -15.81 12.58 5.72
CA THR A 155 -14.46 12.98 5.27
C THR A 155 -14.44 14.41 4.74
N TYR A 156 -13.25 14.99 4.66
CA TYR A 156 -13.08 16.33 4.13
C TYR A 156 -13.30 16.38 2.61
N GLY A 157 -14.15 17.29 2.15
CA GLY A 157 -14.60 17.35 0.76
C GLY A 157 -13.60 17.98 -0.22
N LYS A 158 -12.69 18.86 0.23
CA LYS A 158 -11.80 19.60 -0.70
C LYS A 158 -10.50 18.88 -1.04
N ASN A 159 -10.23 17.72 -0.41
CA ASN A 159 -9.07 16.89 -0.70
C ASN A 159 -9.48 15.40 -0.67
N PHE A 160 -8.63 14.51 -1.19
CA PHE A 160 -8.95 13.11 -1.44
C PHE A 160 -8.35 12.05 -0.50
N PRO A 161 -7.17 12.22 0.14
CA PRO A 161 -6.46 11.09 0.76
C PRO A 161 -7.25 10.37 1.86
N ASP A 162 -8.02 11.13 2.65
CA ASP A 162 -8.83 10.58 3.75
C ASP A 162 -10.02 9.77 3.20
N SER A 163 -10.73 10.29 2.20
CA SER A 163 -11.82 9.57 1.53
C SER A 163 -11.33 8.29 0.84
N LEU A 164 -10.20 8.35 0.13
CA LEU A 164 -9.67 7.18 -0.59
C LEU A 164 -9.17 6.08 0.34
N SER A 165 -8.55 6.45 1.47
CA SER A 165 -8.00 5.47 2.41
C SER A 165 -9.08 4.69 3.17
N VAL A 166 -10.30 5.23 3.29
CA VAL A 166 -11.44 4.53 3.90
C VAL A 166 -12.41 3.93 2.86
N ALA A 167 -12.25 4.24 1.58
CA ALA A 167 -13.18 3.86 0.52
C ALA A 167 -13.43 2.35 0.42
N SER A 168 -12.38 1.53 0.55
CA SER A 168 -12.50 0.07 0.52
C SER A 168 -13.32 -0.46 1.70
N TYR A 169 -13.11 0.08 2.90
CA TYR A 169 -13.86 -0.30 4.10
C TYR A 169 -15.32 0.11 4.00
N ALA A 170 -15.57 1.35 3.56
CA ALA A 170 -16.91 1.86 3.35
C ALA A 170 -17.67 1.00 2.35
N ALA A 171 -17.01 0.62 1.26
CA ALA A 171 -17.60 -0.19 0.21
C ALA A 171 -17.87 -1.63 0.65
N GLU A 172 -16.93 -2.28 1.33
CA GLU A 172 -17.07 -3.62 1.89
C GLU A 172 -18.26 -3.72 2.86
N ASN A 173 -18.49 -2.66 3.66
CA ASN A 173 -19.52 -2.64 4.70
C ASN A 173 -20.82 -1.93 4.28
N GLY A 174 -20.94 -1.47 3.03
CA GLY A 174 -22.11 -0.73 2.55
C GLY A 174 -22.37 0.58 3.30
N ILE A 175 -21.33 1.21 3.84
CA ILE A 175 -21.44 2.43 4.64
C ILE A 175 -21.31 3.65 3.73
N PRO A 176 -22.25 4.61 3.78
CA PRO A 176 -22.14 5.83 3.00
C PRO A 176 -21.04 6.76 3.47
N ILE A 177 -20.32 7.31 2.49
CA ILE A 177 -19.34 8.38 2.69
C ILE A 177 -20.04 9.69 2.36
N PHE A 178 -20.08 10.61 3.31
CA PHE A 178 -20.48 12.00 3.08
C PHE A 178 -19.28 12.93 3.27
N LEU A 179 -19.36 14.07 2.59
CA LEU A 179 -18.31 15.07 2.59
C LEU A 179 -18.70 16.27 3.48
N THR A 180 -17.71 16.87 4.11
CA THR A 180 -17.85 18.12 4.89
C THR A 180 -16.75 19.12 4.54
N ASP A 181 -16.94 20.38 4.89
CA ASP A 181 -15.87 21.38 4.92
C ASP A 181 -15.12 21.32 6.26
N THR A 182 -14.02 22.07 6.37
CA THR A 182 -13.21 22.11 7.59
C THR A 182 -13.96 22.75 8.75
N SER A 183 -14.61 23.88 8.47
CA SER A 183 -15.19 24.75 9.51
C SER A 183 -16.71 24.73 9.57
N TYR A 184 -17.38 24.01 8.66
CA TYR A 184 -18.84 23.87 8.67
C TYR A 184 -19.28 22.55 8.05
N LEU A 185 -20.41 22.04 8.54
CA LEU A 185 -21.13 20.90 7.98
C LEU A 185 -22.16 21.41 6.95
N PRO A 186 -22.07 21.07 5.65
CA PRO A 186 -23.05 21.49 4.66
C PRO A 186 -24.46 21.01 5.03
N ASP A 187 -25.48 21.84 4.82
CA ASP A 187 -26.88 21.52 5.18
C ASP A 187 -27.35 20.20 4.54
N VAL A 188 -26.99 19.97 3.28
CA VAL A 188 -27.34 18.73 2.56
C VAL A 188 -26.75 17.49 3.23
N THR A 189 -25.53 17.58 3.75
CA THR A 189 -24.89 16.51 4.52
C THR A 189 -25.58 16.36 5.88
N LYS A 190 -25.89 17.47 6.55
CA LYS A 190 -26.60 17.48 7.84
C LYS A 190 -27.96 16.81 7.74
N GLU A 191 -28.73 17.09 6.70
CA GLU A 191 -30.01 16.44 6.40
C GLU A 191 -29.84 14.94 6.15
N ALA A 192 -28.85 14.55 5.33
CA ALA A 192 -28.62 13.15 4.98
C ALA A 192 -28.25 12.29 6.19
N ILE A 193 -27.56 12.85 7.19
CA ILE A 193 -27.13 12.11 8.39
C ILE A 193 -28.11 12.18 9.56
N LYS A 194 -29.27 12.84 9.44
CA LYS A 194 -30.24 12.95 10.55
C LYS A 194 -30.71 11.60 11.11
N LYS A 195 -30.80 10.58 10.25
CA LYS A 195 -31.24 9.23 10.63
C LYS A 195 -30.08 8.29 10.98
N VAL A 196 -28.84 8.75 10.80
CA VAL A 196 -27.62 7.99 11.12
C VAL A 196 -27.43 7.98 12.63
N LYS A 197 -27.16 6.80 13.21
CA LYS A 197 -26.97 6.64 14.65
C LYS A 197 -25.55 6.93 15.10
N ARG A 198 -24.55 6.67 14.25
CA ARG A 198 -23.13 6.87 14.54
C ARG A 198 -22.35 7.29 13.32
N THR A 199 -21.30 8.08 13.53
CA THR A 199 -20.43 8.55 12.46
C THR A 199 -18.97 8.19 12.71
N ILE A 200 -18.26 7.87 11.64
CA ILE A 200 -16.81 7.67 11.64
C ILE A 200 -16.19 8.83 10.88
N VAL A 201 -15.43 9.66 11.57
CA VAL A 201 -14.79 10.85 11.00
C VAL A 201 -13.37 10.49 10.61
N ILE A 202 -13.04 10.61 9.32
CA ILE A 202 -11.69 10.35 8.81
C ILE A 202 -10.99 11.68 8.52
N GLY A 203 -9.88 11.90 9.21
CA GLY A 203 -9.10 13.13 9.11
C GLY A 203 -8.93 13.85 10.44
N GLY A 204 -7.80 14.53 10.60
CA GLY A 204 -7.48 15.30 11.81
C GLY A 204 -8.29 16.58 11.93
N GLU A 205 -8.11 17.30 13.03
CA GLU A 205 -8.82 18.55 13.31
C GLU A 205 -8.59 19.63 12.24
N LEU A 206 -7.40 19.67 11.63
CA LEU A 206 -7.09 20.59 10.54
C LEU A 206 -7.88 20.32 9.25
N ALA A 207 -8.35 19.09 9.06
CA ALA A 207 -9.20 18.71 7.92
C ALA A 207 -10.68 18.91 8.26
N ILE A 208 -11.09 18.51 9.47
CA ILE A 208 -12.46 18.58 9.99
C ILE A 208 -12.39 19.05 11.44
N SER A 209 -12.76 20.30 11.68
CA SER A 209 -12.65 20.96 12.99
C SER A 209 -13.45 20.25 14.09
N ASN A 210 -13.11 20.52 15.34
CA ASN A 210 -13.87 20.01 16.49
C ASN A 210 -15.30 20.55 16.55
N ASN A 211 -15.56 21.72 15.97
CA ASN A 211 -16.92 22.27 15.85
C ASN A 211 -17.78 21.39 14.94
N VAL A 212 -17.30 21.08 13.74
CA VAL A 212 -18.00 20.16 12.81
C VAL A 212 -18.15 18.78 13.45
N PHE A 213 -17.10 18.28 14.11
CA PHE A 213 -17.14 16.98 14.80
C PHE A 213 -18.26 16.92 15.85
N ALA A 214 -18.43 17.98 16.65
CA ALA A 214 -19.45 18.03 17.70
C ALA A 214 -20.90 18.07 17.16
N GLU A 215 -21.11 18.46 15.89
CA GLU A 215 -22.43 18.43 15.24
C GLU A 215 -22.86 17.03 14.79
N LEU A 216 -21.95 16.06 14.74
CA LEU A 216 -22.19 14.75 14.14
C LEU A 216 -22.85 13.77 15.13
N PRO A 217 -23.67 12.82 14.66
CA PRO A 217 -24.23 11.77 15.51
C PRO A 217 -23.15 10.80 16.01
N ASN A 218 -22.99 10.69 17.34
CA ASN A 218 -22.07 9.77 18.04
C ASN A 218 -20.73 9.54 17.30
N PRO A 219 -19.91 10.59 17.12
CA PRO A 219 -18.77 10.56 16.22
C PRO A 219 -17.55 9.89 16.85
N THR A 220 -16.84 9.09 16.05
CA THR A 220 -15.50 8.57 16.37
C THR A 220 -14.50 9.06 15.33
N ARG A 221 -13.38 9.66 15.77
CA ARG A 221 -12.35 10.16 14.85
C ARG A 221 -11.23 9.15 14.64
N ILE A 222 -10.87 8.92 13.39
CA ILE A 222 -9.65 8.21 12.98
C ILE A 222 -8.80 9.16 12.14
N SER A 223 -7.58 9.41 12.57
CA SER A 223 -6.68 10.36 11.90
C SER A 223 -5.23 10.05 12.21
N GLY A 224 -4.30 10.68 11.50
CA GLY A 224 -2.88 10.69 11.84
C GLY A 224 -2.19 11.95 11.31
N ASP A 225 -0.91 12.10 11.61
CA ASP A 225 -0.12 13.30 11.31
C ASP A 225 -0.05 13.64 9.82
N ASN A 226 -0.27 12.64 8.96
CA ASN A 226 -0.34 12.79 7.52
C ASN A 226 -1.19 11.66 6.92
N ARG A 227 -1.45 11.74 5.61
CA ARG A 227 -2.28 10.76 4.87
C ARG A 227 -1.85 9.30 5.02
N TYR A 228 -0.56 9.04 5.23
CA TYR A 228 -0.02 7.69 5.39
C TYR A 228 -0.29 7.15 6.81
N HIS A 229 -0.17 8.01 7.83
CA HIS A 229 -0.61 7.67 9.19
C HIS A 229 -2.13 7.47 9.27
N THR A 230 -2.92 8.34 8.65
CA THR A 230 -4.39 8.14 8.59
C THR A 230 -4.74 6.80 7.93
N SER A 231 -4.13 6.48 6.78
CA SER A 231 -4.31 5.18 6.11
C SER A 231 -3.93 4.00 7.02
N SER A 232 -2.81 4.10 7.75
CA SER A 232 -2.39 3.06 8.71
C SER A 232 -3.38 2.90 9.88
N ASN A 233 -3.86 4.01 10.44
CA ASN A 233 -4.78 4.03 11.58
C ASN A 233 -6.18 3.54 11.21
N ILE A 234 -6.64 3.78 9.97
CA ILE A 234 -7.88 3.19 9.44
C ILE A 234 -7.80 1.66 9.50
N VAL A 235 -6.72 1.08 8.98
CA VAL A 235 -6.55 -0.38 9.00
C VAL A 235 -6.47 -0.91 10.42
N SER A 236 -5.69 -0.26 11.28
CA SER A 236 -5.53 -0.67 12.67
C SER A 236 -6.85 -0.62 13.47
N SER A 237 -7.72 0.34 13.16
CA SER A 237 -8.96 0.59 13.94
C SER A 237 -10.17 -0.14 13.38
N LEU A 238 -10.28 -0.28 12.06
CA LEU A 238 -11.50 -0.77 11.38
C LEU A 238 -11.37 -2.21 10.88
N TYR A 239 -10.17 -2.71 10.60
CA TYR A 239 -9.96 -4.05 10.06
C TYR A 239 -9.52 -5.03 11.14
N GLN A 240 -10.43 -5.95 11.50
CA GLN A 240 -10.12 -7.06 12.42
C GLN A 240 -9.18 -8.07 11.76
N THR A 241 -9.49 -8.45 10.52
CA THR A 241 -8.67 -9.29 9.63
C THR A 241 -8.44 -8.55 8.31
N THR A 242 -7.38 -8.89 7.61
CA THR A 242 -7.06 -8.36 6.28
C THR A 242 -7.04 -9.45 5.21
N ASN A 243 -7.47 -10.68 5.58
CA ASN A 243 -7.40 -11.89 4.75
C ASN A 243 -6.01 -12.15 4.17
N GLY A 244 -4.98 -11.71 4.90
CA GLY A 244 -3.59 -11.84 4.50
C GLY A 244 -3.20 -11.00 3.28
N GLN A 245 -3.96 -9.96 2.96
CA GLN A 245 -3.72 -9.12 1.79
C GLN A 245 -3.88 -7.62 2.05
N ALA A 246 -3.29 -6.82 1.17
CA ALA A 246 -3.48 -5.37 1.11
C ALA A 246 -3.36 -4.85 -0.32
N VAL A 247 -4.12 -3.82 -0.66
CA VAL A 247 -4.00 -3.07 -1.90
C VAL A 247 -3.12 -1.84 -1.65
N ILE A 248 -2.13 -1.61 -2.51
CA ILE A 248 -1.14 -0.54 -2.37
C ILE A 248 -1.37 0.49 -3.46
N ALA A 249 -1.55 1.74 -3.07
CA ALA A 249 -1.74 2.84 -4.01
C ALA A 249 -0.88 4.05 -3.62
N THR A 250 -0.59 4.92 -4.60
CA THR A 250 0.07 6.19 -4.28
C THR A 250 -0.83 7.08 -3.43
N GLY A 251 -0.27 7.70 -2.40
CA GLY A 251 -0.96 8.75 -1.66
C GLY A 251 -0.93 10.12 -2.34
N THR A 252 -0.20 10.30 -3.46
CA THR A 252 0.01 11.63 -4.09
C THR A 252 -0.97 11.94 -5.22
N ASN A 253 -1.67 10.93 -5.74
CA ASN A 253 -2.70 11.04 -6.76
C ASN A 253 -3.86 10.08 -6.43
N PHE A 254 -5.01 10.23 -7.08
CA PHE A 254 -6.25 9.56 -6.65
C PHE A 254 -6.73 8.45 -7.60
N ALA A 255 -6.43 8.52 -8.91
CA ALA A 255 -7.19 7.79 -9.93
C ALA A 255 -7.10 6.27 -9.75
N ASP A 256 -5.89 5.79 -9.48
CA ASP A 256 -5.61 4.37 -9.30
C ASP A 256 -6.28 3.87 -8.00
N ALA A 257 -6.17 4.62 -6.91
CA ALA A 257 -6.79 4.27 -5.63
C ALA A 257 -8.33 4.30 -5.68
N LEU A 258 -8.93 5.26 -6.39
CA LEU A 258 -10.38 5.36 -6.57
C LEU A 258 -10.91 4.09 -7.24
N THR A 259 -10.34 3.71 -8.38
CA THR A 259 -10.79 2.55 -9.15
C THR A 259 -10.50 1.24 -8.41
N GLY A 260 -9.31 1.11 -7.83
CA GLY A 260 -8.94 -0.09 -7.10
C GLY A 260 -9.55 -0.23 -5.71
N SER A 261 -10.20 0.80 -5.15
CA SER A 261 -10.93 0.68 -3.87
C SER A 261 -12.10 -0.29 -3.92
N VAL A 262 -12.76 -0.40 -5.06
CA VAL A 262 -13.84 -1.37 -5.27
C VAL A 262 -13.27 -2.79 -5.39
N LEU A 263 -12.13 -2.95 -6.07
CA LEU A 263 -11.42 -4.22 -6.10
C LEU A 263 -10.96 -4.63 -4.69
N ALA A 264 -10.41 -3.68 -3.92
CA ALA A 264 -10.00 -3.90 -2.54
C ALA A 264 -11.18 -4.37 -1.67
N ALA A 265 -12.33 -3.69 -1.77
CA ALA A 265 -13.56 -4.10 -1.10
C ALA A 265 -14.02 -5.50 -1.51
N LYS A 266 -14.00 -5.82 -2.81
CA LYS A 266 -14.36 -7.16 -3.33
C LYS A 266 -13.44 -8.27 -2.81
N MET A 267 -12.19 -7.93 -2.51
CA MET A 267 -11.21 -8.83 -1.91
C MET A 267 -11.25 -8.82 -0.38
N ASN A 268 -12.11 -8.02 0.28
CA ASN A 268 -12.08 -7.79 1.73
C ASN A 268 -10.67 -7.41 2.20
N SER A 269 -10.09 -6.42 1.51
CA SER A 269 -8.70 -6.00 1.64
C SER A 269 -8.63 -4.49 1.88
N PRO A 270 -7.77 -4.00 2.78
CA PRO A 270 -7.55 -2.57 2.96
C PRO A 270 -6.76 -1.95 1.80
N ILE A 271 -6.93 -0.64 1.60
CA ILE A 271 -5.98 0.17 0.84
C ILE A 271 -4.96 0.82 1.77
N LEU A 272 -3.68 0.63 1.46
CA LEU A 272 -2.55 1.31 2.08
C LEU A 272 -1.95 2.33 1.11
N LEU A 273 -1.85 3.57 1.56
CA LEU A 273 -1.23 4.65 0.79
C LEU A 273 0.29 4.66 1.01
N VAL A 274 1.04 4.76 -0.08
CA VAL A 274 2.52 4.85 -0.05
C VAL A 274 3.01 6.08 -0.81
N GLN A 275 4.29 6.42 -0.66
CA GLN A 275 4.96 7.36 -1.55
C GLN A 275 5.47 6.60 -2.78
N ASN A 276 5.80 7.32 -3.86
CA ASN A 276 6.30 6.68 -5.08
C ASN A 276 7.51 5.78 -4.82
N ASN A 277 8.52 6.27 -4.10
CA ASN A 277 9.81 5.59 -3.89
C ASN A 277 10.01 5.08 -2.44
N GLU A 278 8.96 5.08 -1.63
CA GLU A 278 9.08 4.79 -0.20
C GLU A 278 7.78 4.24 0.38
N ILE A 279 7.92 3.24 1.25
CA ILE A 279 6.88 2.84 2.19
C ILE A 279 7.06 3.69 3.45
N PRO A 280 6.13 4.60 3.77
CA PRO A 280 6.23 5.45 4.95
C PRO A 280 6.33 4.63 6.23
N ALA A 281 7.01 5.17 7.25
CA ALA A 281 7.18 4.49 8.54
C ALA A 281 5.86 4.00 9.17
N ALA A 282 4.77 4.77 9.03
CA ALA A 282 3.45 4.39 9.50
C ALA A 282 2.92 3.09 8.88
N ILE A 283 3.10 2.95 7.57
CA ILE A 283 2.71 1.75 6.82
C ILE A 283 3.64 0.62 7.17
N SER A 284 4.93 0.93 7.33
CA SER A 284 5.91 -0.08 7.74
C SER A 284 5.61 -0.70 9.09
N ASN A 285 5.26 0.13 10.06
CA ASN A 285 4.88 -0.31 11.40
C ASN A 285 3.61 -1.17 11.37
N LEU A 286 2.63 -0.80 10.54
CA LEU A 286 1.43 -1.60 10.35
C LEU A 286 1.75 -2.99 9.78
N LEU A 287 2.56 -3.05 8.72
CA LEU A 287 2.96 -4.33 8.11
C LEU A 287 3.77 -5.22 9.07
N MET A 288 4.53 -4.63 10.01
CA MET A 288 5.17 -5.37 11.10
C MET A 288 4.18 -5.98 12.10
N GLN A 289 3.08 -5.26 12.37
CA GLN A 289 2.05 -5.70 13.32
C GLN A 289 1.08 -6.71 12.68
N LYS A 290 0.83 -6.56 11.37
CA LYS A 290 -0.09 -7.35 10.56
C LYS A 290 0.67 -8.32 9.65
N GLN A 291 1.52 -9.18 10.25
CA GLN A 291 2.40 -10.10 9.51
C GLN A 291 1.65 -11.14 8.68
N GLU A 292 0.35 -11.32 8.91
CA GLU A 292 -0.53 -12.13 8.07
C GLU A 292 -0.64 -11.58 6.64
N MET A 293 -0.40 -10.28 6.43
CA MET A 293 -0.38 -9.68 5.09
C MET A 293 0.83 -10.19 4.30
N LYS A 294 0.56 -11.11 3.37
CA LYS A 294 1.56 -11.72 2.47
C LYS A 294 1.26 -11.47 0.99
N THR A 295 0.06 -11.02 0.65
CA THR A 295 -0.35 -10.72 -0.73
C THR A 295 -0.59 -9.23 -0.91
N PHE A 296 0.08 -8.62 -1.87
CA PHE A 296 -0.01 -7.19 -2.14
C PHE A 296 -0.40 -6.93 -3.60
N TYR A 297 -1.37 -6.05 -3.81
CA TYR A 297 -1.77 -5.60 -5.14
C TYR A 297 -1.40 -4.13 -5.32
N ILE A 298 -0.39 -3.84 -6.12
CA ILE A 298 0.03 -2.48 -6.43
C ILE A 298 -0.83 -1.92 -7.56
N LEU A 299 -1.49 -0.80 -7.31
CA LEU A 299 -2.27 -0.07 -8.31
C LEU A 299 -1.39 0.99 -8.98
N GLY A 300 -1.47 1.04 -10.31
CA GLY A 300 -0.78 2.04 -11.12
C GLY A 300 0.63 1.66 -11.53
N GLY A 301 1.16 2.41 -12.50
CA GLY A 301 2.49 2.21 -13.06
C GLY A 301 3.62 2.57 -12.09
N THR A 302 4.87 2.42 -12.54
CA THR A 302 6.07 2.71 -11.73
C THR A 302 6.23 4.20 -11.37
N THR A 303 5.58 5.10 -12.11
CA THR A 303 5.50 6.53 -11.79
C THR A 303 4.51 6.83 -10.66
N ALA A 304 3.57 5.93 -10.36
CA ALA A 304 2.69 6.02 -9.20
C ALA A 304 3.34 5.34 -7.99
N VAL A 305 3.72 4.06 -8.15
CA VAL A 305 4.38 3.25 -7.12
C VAL A 305 5.57 2.53 -7.75
N SER A 306 6.78 2.94 -7.39
CA SER A 306 8.03 2.49 -8.03
C SER A 306 8.30 0.99 -7.91
N GLN A 307 9.26 0.52 -8.71
CA GLN A 307 9.78 -0.84 -8.56
C GLN A 307 10.46 -1.06 -7.20
N LYS A 308 11.04 -0.02 -6.58
CA LYS A 308 11.64 -0.11 -5.24
C LYS A 308 10.60 -0.51 -4.20
N VAL A 309 9.42 0.10 -4.21
CA VAL A 309 8.32 -0.27 -3.29
C VAL A 309 7.86 -1.71 -3.55
N LYS A 310 7.76 -2.15 -4.81
CA LYS A 310 7.44 -3.54 -5.15
C LYS A 310 8.45 -4.52 -4.57
N SER A 311 9.75 -4.30 -4.82
CA SER A 311 10.82 -5.15 -4.30
C SER A 311 10.86 -5.20 -2.77
N TYR A 312 10.55 -4.08 -2.11
CA TYR A 312 10.39 -4.02 -0.67
C TYR A 312 9.22 -4.89 -0.19
N LEU A 313 8.07 -4.85 -0.86
CA LEU A 313 6.93 -5.67 -0.47
C LEU A 313 7.19 -7.15 -0.73
N GLU A 314 7.88 -7.50 -1.82
CA GLU A 314 8.19 -8.90 -2.19
C GLU A 314 9.19 -9.56 -1.24
N THR A 315 10.16 -8.78 -0.78
CA THR A 315 11.10 -9.22 0.24
C THR A 315 10.37 -9.03 1.56
N ASP A 316 10.10 -10.08 2.31
CA ASP A 316 9.39 -9.93 3.58
C ASP A 316 10.30 -9.24 4.61
N VAL A 317 10.53 -7.93 4.44
CA VAL A 317 11.49 -7.10 5.18
C VAL A 317 11.19 -7.18 6.67
N TYR A 318 9.93 -7.35 7.05
CA TYR A 318 9.56 -7.47 8.45
C TYR A 318 9.83 -8.86 9.01
N SER A 319 9.67 -9.92 8.24
CA SER A 319 10.19 -11.24 8.64
C SER A 319 11.73 -11.23 8.72
N MET A 320 12.40 -10.48 7.84
CA MET A 320 13.85 -10.25 7.90
C MET A 320 14.26 -9.52 9.18
N ILE A 321 13.59 -8.42 9.51
CA ILE A 321 13.84 -7.67 10.76
C ILE A 321 13.44 -8.51 11.99
N SER A 322 12.38 -9.30 11.91
CA SER A 322 11.99 -10.25 12.97
C SER A 322 13.10 -11.27 13.20
N THR A 323 13.65 -11.84 12.12
CA THR A 323 14.83 -12.73 12.18
C THR A 323 16.04 -12.01 12.78
N ALA A 324 16.29 -10.76 12.42
CA ALA A 324 17.36 -9.96 13.03
C ALA A 324 17.13 -9.76 14.55
N LYS A 325 15.88 -9.53 14.97
CA LYS A 325 15.50 -9.35 16.38
C LYS A 325 15.66 -10.63 17.21
N THR A 326 15.40 -11.82 16.65
CA THR A 326 15.61 -13.08 17.39
C THR A 326 17.09 -13.37 17.68
N LEU A 327 18.00 -12.69 16.99
CA LEU A 327 19.44 -12.81 17.20
C LEU A 327 19.98 -11.82 18.23
N ILE A 328 19.17 -10.90 18.76
CA ILE A 328 19.60 -9.96 19.81
C ILE A 328 20.14 -10.74 21.01
N GLY A 329 21.34 -10.36 21.46
CA GLY A 329 22.09 -11.04 22.52
C GLY A 329 23.11 -12.08 22.03
N ALA A 330 23.10 -12.47 20.74
CA ALA A 330 24.15 -13.32 20.19
C ALA A 330 25.52 -12.63 20.32
N PRO A 331 26.58 -13.33 20.76
CA PRO A 331 27.87 -12.71 21.07
C PRO A 331 28.57 -12.20 19.81
N TYR A 332 29.49 -11.27 20.00
CA TYR A 332 30.39 -10.84 18.92
C TYR A 332 31.53 -11.84 18.74
N ALA A 333 31.84 -12.18 17.49
CA ALA A 333 33.03 -12.96 17.14
C ALA A 333 33.59 -12.46 15.80
N TRP A 334 34.86 -12.05 15.76
CA TRP A 334 35.51 -11.61 14.53
C TRP A 334 35.51 -12.74 13.49
N GLY A 335 35.02 -12.48 12.28
CA GLY A 335 34.85 -13.51 11.25
C GLY A 335 33.62 -14.39 11.44
N GLY A 336 32.87 -14.22 12.53
CA GLY A 336 31.71 -15.06 12.89
C GLY A 336 30.50 -14.84 11.99
N THR A 337 29.80 -15.93 11.67
CA THR A 337 28.66 -15.95 10.72
C THR A 337 27.47 -16.75 11.24
N THR A 338 27.44 -17.12 12.52
CA THR A 338 26.39 -17.98 13.10
C THR A 338 25.91 -17.47 14.46
N PRO A 339 24.76 -17.93 14.99
CA PRO A 339 24.26 -17.48 16.29
C PRO A 339 25.20 -17.71 17.49
N SER A 340 26.23 -18.56 17.37
CA SER A 340 27.27 -18.69 18.40
C SER A 340 28.28 -17.54 18.43
N GLY A 341 28.25 -16.66 17.41
CA GLY A 341 29.16 -15.53 17.29
C GLY A 341 29.06 -14.87 15.91
N PHE A 342 28.81 -13.56 15.90
CA PHE A 342 28.75 -12.76 14.67
C PHE A 342 29.78 -11.63 14.65
N ASP A 343 30.37 -11.37 13.48
CA ASP A 343 30.82 -10.01 13.15
C ASP A 343 29.70 -9.24 12.44
N CYS A 344 29.90 -7.94 12.19
CA CYS A 344 28.86 -7.09 11.60
C CYS A 344 28.39 -7.60 10.23
N SER A 345 29.32 -7.89 9.32
CA SER A 345 29.01 -8.40 8.00
C SER A 345 28.48 -9.84 8.00
N GLY A 346 28.90 -10.69 8.94
CA GLY A 346 28.40 -12.05 9.12
C GLY A 346 26.98 -12.08 9.68
N PHE A 347 26.64 -11.16 10.58
CA PHE A 347 25.26 -10.92 11.02
C PHE A 347 24.36 -10.51 9.85
N LEU A 348 24.81 -9.54 9.03
CA LEU A 348 24.08 -9.15 7.83
C LEU A 348 23.90 -10.35 6.89
N ASN A 349 24.99 -11.05 6.55
CA ASN A 349 24.92 -12.21 5.66
C ASN A 349 23.92 -13.26 6.15
N TYR A 350 23.96 -13.59 7.44
CA TYR A 350 23.04 -14.56 8.04
C TYR A 350 21.57 -14.12 7.95
N VAL A 351 21.28 -12.87 8.27
CA VAL A 351 19.91 -12.36 8.21
C VAL A 351 19.43 -12.27 6.76
N TYR A 352 20.15 -11.60 5.87
CA TYR A 352 19.70 -11.39 4.49
C TYR A 352 19.62 -12.70 3.69
N SER A 353 20.54 -13.64 3.89
CA SER A 353 20.51 -14.93 3.18
C SER A 353 19.29 -15.77 3.54
N LYS A 354 18.81 -15.71 4.79
CA LYS A 354 17.55 -16.33 5.22
C LYS A 354 16.31 -15.77 4.52
N HIS A 355 16.43 -14.58 3.92
CA HIS A 355 15.37 -13.86 3.21
C HIS A 355 15.66 -13.69 1.72
N GLY A 356 16.53 -14.56 1.17
CA GLY A 356 16.80 -14.64 -0.27
C GLY A 356 17.68 -13.52 -0.83
N VAL A 357 18.26 -12.68 0.02
CA VAL A 357 19.19 -11.62 -0.40
C VAL A 357 20.62 -12.08 -0.12
N GLN A 358 21.39 -12.29 -1.18
CA GLN A 358 22.79 -12.69 -1.07
C GLN A 358 23.66 -11.43 -0.96
N LEU A 359 24.46 -11.37 0.11
CA LEU A 359 25.37 -10.26 0.35
C LEU A 359 26.83 -10.71 0.23
N PRO A 360 27.75 -9.84 -0.24
CA PRO A 360 29.17 -10.07 -0.08
C PRO A 360 29.56 -10.29 1.39
N ARG A 361 30.63 -11.05 1.64
CA ARG A 361 31.06 -11.39 3.01
C ARG A 361 31.58 -10.21 3.81
N THR A 362 32.11 -9.16 3.18
CA THR A 362 32.76 -8.04 3.87
C THR A 362 31.91 -6.78 3.82
N THR A 363 31.91 -6.01 4.90
CA THR A 363 31.21 -4.71 5.01
C THR A 363 31.55 -3.77 3.85
N GLU A 364 32.82 -3.75 3.45
CA GLU A 364 33.33 -2.95 2.35
C GLU A 364 32.76 -3.37 0.99
N ASN A 365 32.68 -4.67 0.70
CA ASN A 365 32.08 -5.12 -0.55
C ASN A 365 30.57 -4.85 -0.56
N ILE A 366 29.87 -5.04 0.57
CA ILE A 366 28.43 -4.69 0.67
C ILE A 366 28.23 -3.19 0.40
N TRP A 367 29.12 -2.32 0.89
CA TRP A 367 29.07 -0.89 0.63
C TRP A 367 29.20 -0.55 -0.86
N PHE A 368 30.16 -1.18 -1.55
CA PHE A 368 30.42 -0.90 -2.96
C PHE A 368 29.39 -1.51 -3.91
N THR A 369 28.79 -2.66 -3.56
CA THR A 369 27.74 -3.26 -4.38
C THR A 369 26.37 -2.66 -4.11
N GLY A 370 26.10 -2.17 -2.89
CA GLY A 370 24.81 -1.61 -2.50
C GLY A 370 24.47 -0.30 -3.22
N THR A 371 23.17 -0.08 -3.47
CA THR A 371 22.68 1.16 -4.09
C THR A 371 22.65 2.29 -3.07
N SER A 372 23.33 3.40 -3.33
CA SER A 372 23.34 4.57 -2.43
C SER A 372 21.93 5.15 -2.23
N ILE A 373 21.59 5.44 -0.98
CA ILE A 373 20.33 6.07 -0.59
C ILE A 373 20.57 7.21 0.40
N ILE A 374 19.75 8.26 0.30
CA ILE A 374 19.87 9.45 1.17
C ILE A 374 19.19 9.19 2.53
N THR A 375 17.96 8.66 2.50
CA THR A 375 17.17 8.35 3.68
C THR A 375 16.99 6.84 3.78
N PRO A 376 17.51 6.16 4.82
CA PRO A 376 17.34 4.73 4.98
C PRO A 376 15.89 4.37 5.30
N GLN A 377 15.41 3.29 4.68
CA GLN A 377 14.14 2.63 4.99
C GLN A 377 14.44 1.32 5.71
N ALA A 378 13.45 0.80 6.44
CA ALA A 378 13.64 -0.43 7.21
C ALA A 378 14.16 -1.55 6.30
N GLY A 379 15.15 -2.32 6.74
CA GLY A 379 15.82 -3.32 5.91
C GLY A 379 16.93 -2.80 4.99
N ASP A 380 17.16 -1.50 4.90
CA ASP A 380 18.40 -0.96 4.31
C ASP A 380 19.58 -1.13 5.29
N VAL A 381 20.81 -1.05 4.76
CA VAL A 381 22.04 -1.20 5.55
C VAL A 381 22.64 0.19 5.82
N VAL A 382 22.89 0.49 7.09
CA VAL A 382 23.61 1.69 7.55
C VAL A 382 25.08 1.36 7.78
N PHE A 383 25.99 2.27 7.41
CA PHE A 383 27.44 2.06 7.44
C PHE A 383 28.17 3.10 8.26
N PHE A 384 29.26 2.66 8.90
CA PHE A 384 30.05 3.49 9.80
C PHE A 384 31.56 3.26 9.64
N GLU A 385 32.33 4.31 9.91
CA GLU A 385 33.79 4.28 10.08
C GLU A 385 34.15 4.19 11.56
N THR A 386 34.57 3.02 12.05
CA THR A 386 34.77 2.72 13.48
C THR A 386 36.21 2.39 13.83
N TYR A 387 36.79 1.32 13.27
CA TYR A 387 38.12 0.81 13.64
C TYR A 387 39.17 0.89 12.51
N LYS A 388 38.74 1.08 11.27
CA LYS A 388 39.59 1.38 10.11
C LYS A 388 38.92 2.42 9.25
N THR A 389 39.71 3.19 8.50
CA THR A 389 39.21 4.14 7.50
C THR A 389 38.28 3.45 6.49
N GLY A 390 37.20 4.12 6.12
CA GLY A 390 36.15 3.58 5.26
C GLY A 390 35.13 2.69 5.98
N PRO A 391 34.25 2.00 5.22
CA PRO A 391 33.15 1.20 5.75
C PRO A 391 33.68 0.00 6.55
N SER A 392 33.72 0.16 7.86
CA SER A 392 34.27 -0.82 8.80
C SER A 392 33.21 -1.43 9.73
N HIS A 393 32.06 -0.79 9.90
CA HIS A 393 30.93 -1.36 10.62
C HIS A 393 29.61 -1.12 9.90
N ALA A 394 28.64 -2.00 10.10
CA ALA A 394 27.32 -1.87 9.48
C ALA A 394 26.22 -2.54 10.30
N GLY A 395 24.97 -2.19 9.98
CA GLY A 395 23.79 -2.79 10.59
C GLY A 395 22.53 -2.60 9.76
N ILE A 396 21.47 -3.31 10.15
CA ILE A 396 20.16 -3.29 9.48
C ILE A 396 19.34 -2.15 10.08
N TYR A 397 18.98 -1.16 9.28
CA TYR A 397 18.08 -0.10 9.72
C TYR A 397 16.68 -0.68 9.96
N ILE A 398 16.03 -0.30 11.06
CA ILE A 398 14.72 -0.83 11.46
C ILE A 398 13.64 0.26 11.62
N GLY A 399 13.92 1.46 11.11
CA GLY A 399 13.04 2.63 11.30
C GLY A 399 13.35 3.42 12.57
N ASN A 400 12.71 4.58 12.73
CA ASN A 400 12.81 5.44 13.93
C ASN A 400 14.25 5.77 14.38
N ASN A 401 15.17 6.00 13.43
CA ASN A 401 16.60 6.18 13.70
C ASN A 401 17.28 4.97 14.39
N GLN A 402 16.66 3.80 14.43
CA GLN A 402 17.21 2.61 15.06
C GLN A 402 17.78 1.63 14.03
N PHE A 403 18.79 0.86 14.45
CA PHE A 403 19.36 -0.21 13.64
C PHE A 403 19.84 -1.38 14.51
N ILE A 404 19.81 -2.59 13.95
CA ILE A 404 20.32 -3.81 14.60
C ILE A 404 21.70 -4.13 14.03
N HIS A 405 22.68 -4.39 14.89
CA HIS A 405 24.05 -4.70 14.48
C HIS A 405 24.78 -5.56 15.51
N ALA A 406 25.87 -6.21 15.11
CA ALA A 406 26.75 -6.97 16.00
C ALA A 406 27.82 -6.05 16.61
N SER A 407 27.59 -5.57 17.84
CA SER A 407 28.51 -4.74 18.62
C SER A 407 29.63 -5.55 19.24
N THR A 408 30.87 -5.07 19.16
CA THR A 408 32.04 -5.69 19.81
C THR A 408 31.91 -5.83 21.33
N SER A 409 31.11 -4.98 21.99
CA SER A 409 30.95 -4.98 23.45
C SER A 409 29.60 -5.53 23.95
N LYS A 410 28.58 -5.58 23.10
CA LYS A 410 27.21 -5.98 23.48
C LYS A 410 26.65 -7.16 22.69
N GLY A 411 27.41 -7.71 21.75
CA GLY A 411 26.88 -8.66 20.78
C GLY A 411 25.83 -8.01 19.86
N VAL A 412 24.92 -8.80 19.31
CA VAL A 412 23.83 -8.28 18.49
C VAL A 412 22.89 -7.44 19.35
N THR A 413 22.73 -6.16 19.01
CA THR A 413 21.95 -5.19 19.78
C THR A 413 21.26 -4.18 18.86
N ILE A 414 20.24 -3.49 19.39
CA ILE A 414 19.69 -2.29 18.78
C ILE A 414 20.52 -1.07 19.24
N SER A 415 20.75 -0.11 18.36
CA SER A 415 21.34 1.19 18.69
C SER A 415 20.65 2.31 17.92
N ASN A 416 20.86 3.55 18.33
CA ASN A 416 20.25 4.72 17.69
C ASN A 416 21.30 5.46 16.85
N LEU A 417 20.94 5.84 15.62
CA LEU A 417 21.76 6.65 14.72
C LEU A 417 22.04 8.05 15.30
N ALA A 418 21.20 8.53 16.20
CA ALA A 418 21.38 9.81 16.89
C ALA A 418 22.41 9.74 18.03
N ASP A 419 22.82 8.55 18.47
CA ASP A 419 23.85 8.39 19.50
C ASP A 419 25.17 9.00 19.00
N THR A 420 25.83 9.82 19.82
CA THR A 420 27.04 10.57 19.43
C THR A 420 28.09 9.68 18.76
N TYR A 421 28.30 8.46 19.26
CA TYR A 421 29.26 7.52 18.69
C TYR A 421 28.97 7.18 17.22
N TYR A 422 27.71 6.86 16.90
CA TYR A 422 27.29 6.48 15.54
C TYR A 422 27.12 7.69 14.64
N LYS A 423 26.56 8.80 15.17
CA LYS A 423 26.35 10.04 14.44
C LYS A 423 27.65 10.59 13.85
N THR A 424 28.73 10.63 14.63
CA THR A 424 30.03 11.17 14.16
C THR A 424 30.78 10.23 13.22
N ARG A 425 30.32 8.99 13.07
CA ARG A 425 30.98 7.92 12.29
C ARG A 425 30.16 7.47 11.09
N TYR A 426 28.98 8.03 10.91
CA TYR A 426 28.05 7.62 9.88
C TYR A 426 28.58 7.98 8.49
N LEU A 427 28.78 6.96 7.66
CA LEU A 427 29.26 7.13 6.28
C LEU A 427 28.11 7.29 5.30
N GLY A 428 26.96 6.69 5.60
CA GLY A 428 25.79 6.68 4.72
C GLY A 428 25.03 5.37 4.79
N SER A 429 24.06 5.22 3.88
CA SER A 429 23.21 4.04 3.80
C SER A 429 23.18 3.48 2.38
N LYS A 430 22.98 2.16 2.29
CA LYS A 430 22.79 1.43 1.03
C LYS A 430 21.53 0.59 1.08
N SER A 431 20.80 0.56 -0.03
CA SER A 431 19.77 -0.45 -0.26
C SER A 431 20.38 -1.70 -0.88
N VAL A 432 20.08 -2.85 -0.28
CA VAL A 432 20.58 -4.18 -0.72
C VAL A 432 19.45 -5.14 -1.10
N ILE A 433 18.19 -4.76 -0.84
CA ILE A 433 16.99 -5.58 -1.08
C ILE A 433 16.60 -5.64 -2.56
N ASN A 434 17.02 -4.65 -3.36
CA ASN A 434 16.76 -4.62 -4.80
C ASN A 434 17.64 -5.57 -5.62
N GLN A 435 18.55 -6.32 -5.00
CA GLN A 435 19.54 -7.17 -5.70
C GLN A 435 19.07 -8.62 -5.89
N ARG A 436 17.80 -8.84 -6.26
CA ARG A 436 17.37 -10.17 -6.74
C ARG A 436 18.06 -10.45 -8.07
N THR A 437 19.17 -11.18 -7.99
CA THR A 437 19.86 -11.91 -9.07
C THR A 437 20.14 -11.13 -10.35
N TYR A 438 21.36 -10.61 -10.47
CA TYR A 438 22.10 -10.92 -11.71
C TYR A 438 22.50 -12.40 -11.60
N ALA A 439 21.67 -13.28 -12.15
CA ALA A 439 22.14 -14.58 -12.55
C ALA A 439 23.03 -14.35 -13.78
N GLY A 440 24.34 -14.43 -13.59
CA GLY A 440 25.33 -14.32 -14.66
C GLY A 440 26.72 -14.26 -14.05
N PHE A 441 27.37 -15.41 -13.91
CA PHE A 441 28.26 -15.95 -14.93
C PHE A 441 28.22 -17.48 -14.90
#